data_AF-A0A349B8K7-F1
#
_entry.id   AF-A0A349B8K7-F1
#
_cell.length_a   1.000
_cell.length_b   1.000
_cell.length_c   1.000
_cell.angle_alpha   90.00
_cell.angle_beta   90.00
_cell.angle_gamma   90.00
#
_symmetry.space_group_name_H-M   'P 1'
#
loop_
_entity.id
_entity.type
_entity.pdbx_description
1 polymer ?
#
loop_
_entity_poly.entity_id
_entity_poly.type
_entity_poly.pdbx_seq_one_letter_code
_entity_poly.pdbx_strand_id
1 'polypeptide(L)'
;MVAAPPPRTDPPDPPPAGRDDGRRGGSNVVLWGAIAIVVLLAGALVVLAGMRDDDGDTATADTTQPPTETSTTDAPTTTEAPTTTAAPTTEAEPTTTTEATTTTTVPTPDGDPGEAALAYFAALDADELDEAWQMTTPRFQAQQDRDSWEAFWGGHDIQVVGDPQVDRDAGIVVVPLTYDGQREDYRLDVVSQGGAWLIDGPVGN
;
A
#
# COMPACT_ATOMS: atom_id res chain seq x y z
N MET A 1 -32.18 19.08 -73.62
CA MET A 1 -32.47 17.76 -73.02
C MET A 1 -32.01 17.83 -71.58
N VAL A 2 -32.94 18.00 -70.63
CA VAL A 2 -32.63 18.19 -69.20
C VAL A 2 -32.64 16.81 -68.55
N ALA A 3 -31.51 16.44 -67.94
CA ALA A 3 -31.35 15.15 -67.27
C ALA A 3 -32.29 15.03 -66.06
N ALA A 4 -32.95 13.88 -65.92
CA ALA A 4 -33.82 13.59 -64.79
C ALA A 4 -33.01 13.52 -63.48
N PRO A 5 -33.51 14.08 -62.37
CA PRO A 5 -32.83 13.98 -61.07
C PRO A 5 -32.80 12.51 -60.59
N PRO A 6 -31.76 12.11 -59.84
CA PRO A 6 -31.65 10.75 -59.31
C PRO A 6 -32.76 10.45 -58.30
N PRO A 7 -33.17 9.17 -58.17
CA PRO A 7 -34.14 8.76 -57.15
C PRO A 7 -33.57 9.03 -55.75
N ARG A 8 -34.39 9.62 -54.87
CA ARG A 8 -34.05 9.76 -53.46
C ARG A 8 -34.23 8.40 -52.79
N THR A 9 -33.17 7.86 -52.23
CA THR A 9 -33.23 6.74 -51.28
C THR A 9 -33.81 7.25 -49.97
N ASP A 10 -34.98 6.76 -49.58
CA ASP A 10 -35.54 7.01 -48.25
C ASP A 10 -34.59 6.42 -47.19
N PRO A 11 -34.37 7.14 -46.08
CA PRO A 11 -33.60 6.63 -44.95
C PRO A 11 -34.32 5.42 -44.34
N PRO A 12 -33.58 4.45 -43.76
CA PRO A 12 -34.16 3.31 -43.08
C PRO A 12 -35.05 3.78 -41.92
N ASP A 13 -36.21 3.13 -41.75
CA ASP A 13 -37.10 3.38 -40.63
C ASP A 13 -36.35 3.24 -39.30
N PRO A 14 -36.56 4.17 -38.34
CA PRO A 14 -35.98 4.04 -37.01
C PRO A 14 -36.52 2.76 -36.34
N PRO A 15 -35.68 2.05 -35.57
CA PRO A 15 -36.12 0.87 -34.86
C PRO A 15 -37.27 1.22 -33.89
N PRO A 16 -38.20 0.28 -33.64
CA PRO A 16 -39.31 0.53 -32.73
C PRO A 16 -38.75 0.91 -31.35
N ALA A 17 -39.25 2.02 -30.80
CA ALA A 17 -38.95 2.44 -29.44
C ALA A 17 -39.21 1.26 -28.48
N GLY A 18 -38.12 0.70 -27.96
CA GLY A 18 -38.16 -0.34 -26.95
C GLY A 18 -38.93 0.17 -25.75
N ARG A 19 -39.90 -0.63 -25.30
CA ARG A 19 -40.72 -0.34 -24.14
C ARG A 19 -39.83 -0.30 -22.90
N ASP A 20 -39.95 0.78 -22.14
CA ASP A 20 -39.43 0.88 -20.77
C ASP A 20 -40.14 -0.15 -19.88
N ASP A 21 -39.60 -1.36 -19.84
CA ASP A 21 -39.97 -2.37 -18.84
C ASP A 21 -39.22 -2.06 -17.53
N GLY A 22 -39.89 -1.27 -16.68
CA GLY A 22 -39.44 -1.05 -15.31
C GLY A 22 -39.34 -2.35 -14.53
N ARG A 23 -38.13 -2.69 -14.06
CA ARG A 23 -37.93 -3.73 -13.05
C ARG A 23 -36.80 -3.38 -12.08
N ARG A 24 -37.24 -3.10 -10.84
CA ARG A 24 -36.62 -3.47 -9.57
C ARG A 24 -35.39 -2.65 -9.14
N GLY A 25 -35.68 -1.70 -8.25
CA GLY A 25 -34.80 -1.43 -7.12
C GLY A 25 -34.48 -2.75 -6.42
N GLY A 26 -33.24 -3.16 -6.52
CA GLY A 26 -32.62 -4.24 -5.77
C GLY A 26 -31.30 -3.69 -5.29
N SER A 27 -31.17 -3.54 -3.99
CA SER A 27 -29.97 -3.14 -3.29
C SER A 27 -28.74 -3.87 -3.84
N ASN A 28 -27.84 -3.16 -4.52
CA ASN A 28 -26.47 -3.59 -4.74
C ASN A 28 -25.70 -3.42 -3.42
N VAL A 29 -26.07 -4.21 -2.42
CA VAL A 29 -25.29 -4.46 -1.21
C VAL A 29 -24.73 -5.88 -1.35
N VAL A 30 -23.98 -6.11 -2.41
CA VAL A 30 -23.20 -7.34 -2.60
C VAL A 30 -22.00 -6.96 -3.47
N LEU A 31 -20.92 -6.49 -2.84
CA LEU A 31 -19.51 -6.83 -3.14
C LEU A 31 -18.59 -6.01 -2.21
N TRP A 32 -18.72 -6.21 -0.91
CA TRP A 32 -17.96 -5.53 0.15
C TRP A 32 -16.89 -6.47 0.77
N GLY A 33 -16.31 -7.35 -0.05
CA GLY A 33 -15.77 -8.62 0.44
C GLY A 33 -14.26 -8.83 0.33
N ALA A 34 -13.45 -7.85 -0.08
CA ALA A 34 -12.01 -8.08 -0.33
C ALA A 34 -11.05 -7.14 0.42
N ILE A 35 -11.53 -6.35 1.41
CA ILE A 35 -10.67 -5.42 2.19
C ILE A 35 -10.35 -5.94 3.61
N ALA A 36 -10.98 -7.03 4.06
CA ALA A 36 -10.90 -7.46 5.46
C ALA A 36 -9.65 -8.29 5.84
N ILE A 37 -8.82 -8.76 4.90
CA ILE A 37 -7.72 -9.69 5.23
C ILE A 37 -6.39 -8.98 5.53
N VAL A 38 -6.11 -7.82 4.93
CA VAL A 38 -4.81 -7.14 5.12
C VAL A 38 -4.69 -6.47 6.50
N VAL A 39 -5.80 -5.94 7.06
CA VAL A 39 -5.78 -5.36 8.42
C VAL A 39 -5.73 -6.43 9.52
N LEU A 40 -6.16 -7.67 9.26
CA LEU A 40 -6.20 -8.72 10.28
C LEU A 40 -4.85 -9.40 10.55
N LEU A 41 -3.90 -9.36 9.61
CA LEU A 41 -2.58 -9.96 9.82
C LEU A 41 -1.59 -9.02 10.55
N ALA A 42 -1.79 -7.70 10.51
CA ALA A 42 -1.03 -6.76 11.33
C ALA A 42 -1.55 -6.64 12.79
N GLY A 43 -2.83 -6.96 13.03
CA GLY A 43 -3.42 -6.92 14.38
C GLY A 43 -3.18 -8.18 15.23
N ALA A 44 -2.89 -9.33 14.61
CA ALA A 44 -2.82 -10.62 15.32
C ALA A 44 -1.51 -10.86 16.09
N LEU A 45 -0.47 -10.03 15.92
CA LEU A 45 0.80 -10.22 16.63
C LEU A 45 0.96 -9.36 17.91
N VAL A 46 0.10 -8.36 18.14
CA VAL A 46 0.20 -7.46 19.32
C VAL A 46 -0.55 -8.00 20.55
N VAL A 47 -1.52 -8.91 20.38
CA VAL A 47 -2.32 -9.44 21.52
C VAL A 47 -1.56 -10.49 22.35
N LEU A 48 -0.50 -11.11 21.83
CA LEU A 48 0.23 -12.15 22.59
C LEU A 48 1.30 -11.61 23.56
N ALA A 49 1.55 -10.31 23.59
CA ALA A 49 2.53 -9.69 24.51
C ALA A 49 1.89 -8.94 25.70
N GLY A 50 0.55 -8.88 25.77
CA GLY A 50 -0.21 -8.10 26.74
C GLY A 50 -0.67 -8.82 28.02
N MET A 51 -0.54 -10.15 28.12
CA MET A 51 -0.89 -10.88 29.35
C MET A 51 0.29 -10.90 30.33
N ARG A 52 0.57 -9.72 30.89
CA ARG A 52 1.14 -9.59 32.24
C ARG A 52 -0.02 -9.22 33.15
N ASP A 53 -0.60 -10.21 33.79
CA ASP A 53 -1.40 -10.01 34.99
C ASP A 53 -0.68 -10.68 36.16
N ASP A 54 -0.17 -9.82 37.04
CA ASP A 54 0.07 -10.06 38.45
C ASP A 54 -1.22 -10.58 39.10
N ASP A 55 -1.17 -11.75 39.74
CA ASP A 55 -2.04 -12.05 40.87
C ASP A 55 -1.28 -12.92 41.87
N GLY A 56 -1.19 -12.40 43.09
CA GLY A 56 -0.50 -13.01 44.21
C GLY A 56 -1.35 -13.96 45.05
N ASP A 57 -0.62 -14.59 45.96
CA ASP A 57 -1.00 -15.01 47.32
C ASP A 57 -1.38 -16.48 47.61
N THR A 58 -0.59 -17.02 48.55
CA THR A 58 -0.75 -18.13 49.52
C THR A 58 -0.91 -19.60 49.10
N ALA A 59 0.11 -20.41 49.45
CA ALA A 59 -0.02 -21.44 50.51
C ALA A 59 1.33 -22.04 50.97
N THR A 60 1.39 -22.23 52.29
CA THR A 60 2.42 -22.67 53.24
C THR A 60 3.07 -24.06 53.06
N ALA A 61 4.34 -24.19 53.49
CA ALA A 61 4.98 -25.28 54.28
C ALA A 61 6.42 -25.55 53.76
N ASP A 62 7.50 -25.79 54.50
CA ASP A 62 7.92 -25.84 55.91
C ASP A 62 9.45 -26.11 55.87
N THR A 63 10.15 -25.99 57.00
CA THR A 63 11.40 -26.72 57.36
C THR A 63 12.77 -25.97 57.25
N THR A 64 13.18 -25.44 58.42
CA THR A 64 14.51 -25.60 59.08
C THR A 64 15.68 -24.62 58.78
N GLN A 65 15.98 -23.79 59.79
CA GLN A 65 17.24 -23.08 60.13
C GLN A 65 18.33 -24.07 60.65
N PRO A 66 19.65 -23.74 60.92
CA PRO A 66 20.32 -22.43 61.20
C PRO A 66 21.77 -22.34 60.60
N PRO A 67 22.78 -21.63 61.18
CA PRO A 67 23.05 -20.18 61.11
C PRO A 67 24.45 -19.77 60.56
N THR A 68 24.57 -18.46 60.26
CA THR A 68 25.71 -17.52 60.37
C THR A 68 27.19 -17.97 60.20
N GLU A 69 27.85 -17.47 59.15
CA GLU A 69 29.28 -17.11 59.07
C GLU A 69 29.43 -16.04 57.96
N THR A 70 30.35 -15.07 57.88
CA THR A 70 31.29 -14.36 58.74
C THR A 70 31.76 -13.19 57.84
N SER A 71 31.96 -11.99 58.41
CA SER A 71 32.48 -10.81 57.71
C SER A 71 33.88 -11.04 57.14
N THR A 72 34.13 -10.57 55.91
CA THR A 72 35.46 -10.06 55.50
C THR A 72 35.29 -8.88 54.56
N THR A 73 35.77 -7.75 55.04
CA THR A 73 36.15 -6.53 54.33
C THR A 73 37.22 -6.83 53.29
N ASP A 74 37.08 -6.34 52.05
CA ASP A 74 38.24 -5.92 51.27
C ASP A 74 37.93 -4.72 50.38
N ALA A 75 38.93 -3.85 50.30
CA ALA A 75 38.91 -2.47 49.84
C ALA A 75 39.07 -2.36 48.31
N PRO A 76 38.98 -1.15 47.71
CA PRO A 76 38.67 -0.96 46.30
C PRO A 76 39.84 -1.34 45.38
N THR A 77 39.56 -2.12 44.34
CA THR A 77 40.52 -2.42 43.28
C THR A 77 40.37 -1.43 42.14
N THR A 78 41.43 -0.64 41.97
CA THR A 78 41.91 0.13 40.81
C THR A 78 41.10 0.07 39.51
N THR A 79 40.61 1.25 39.11
CA THR A 79 40.23 1.60 37.74
C THR A 79 41.44 1.50 36.81
N GLU A 80 41.46 0.51 35.93
CA GLU A 80 42.31 0.55 34.74
C GLU A 80 41.56 1.24 33.59
N ALA A 81 42.19 2.26 33.01
CA ALA A 81 41.68 2.98 31.86
C ALA A 81 41.71 2.08 30.61
N PRO A 82 40.71 2.15 29.71
CA PRO A 82 40.76 1.39 28.47
C PRO A 82 41.85 1.93 27.54
N THR A 83 42.80 1.07 27.18
CA THR A 83 43.81 1.28 26.15
C THR A 83 43.11 1.40 24.79
N THR A 84 43.19 2.59 24.19
CA THR A 84 42.73 2.83 22.81
C THR A 84 43.78 2.28 21.85
N THR A 85 43.53 1.09 21.30
CA THR A 85 44.26 0.55 20.15
C THR A 85 43.53 0.99 18.89
N ALA A 86 44.09 1.98 18.18
CA ALA A 86 43.63 2.36 16.85
C ALA A 86 43.90 1.21 15.88
N ALA A 87 42.84 0.74 15.20
CA ALA A 87 42.93 -0.26 14.14
C ALA A 87 43.57 0.34 12.88
N PRO A 88 44.26 -0.47 12.05
CA PRO A 88 44.83 -0.01 10.78
C PRO A 88 43.73 0.32 9.77
N THR A 89 43.77 1.56 9.26
CA THR A 89 42.99 2.02 8.12
C THR A 89 43.41 1.24 6.87
N THR A 90 42.61 0.27 6.46
CA THR A 90 42.69 -0.31 5.11
C THR A 90 41.72 0.47 4.25
N GLU A 91 42.28 1.38 3.46
CA GLU A 91 41.61 2.12 2.40
C GLU A 91 41.27 1.12 1.29
N ALA A 92 40.05 0.60 1.31
CA ALA A 92 39.48 -0.07 0.16
C ALA A 92 38.99 1.03 -0.79
N GLU A 93 39.61 1.12 -1.97
CA GLU A 93 39.13 1.96 -3.07
C GLU A 93 37.63 1.70 -3.30
N PRO A 94 36.78 2.74 -3.37
CA PRO A 94 35.42 2.55 -3.87
C PRO A 94 35.53 2.14 -5.33
N THR A 95 35.14 0.91 -5.63
CA THR A 95 34.80 0.52 -6.99
C THR A 95 33.61 1.38 -7.39
N THR A 96 33.86 2.40 -8.21
CA THR A 96 32.84 3.20 -8.87
C THR A 96 32.10 2.29 -9.84
N THR A 97 31.12 1.55 -9.33
CA THR A 97 30.06 0.98 -10.16
C THR A 97 29.26 2.16 -10.66
N THR A 98 29.55 2.58 -11.89
CA THR A 98 28.66 3.43 -12.67
C THR A 98 27.40 2.61 -12.91
N GLU A 99 26.45 2.65 -11.97
CA GLU A 99 25.08 2.32 -12.27
C GLU A 99 24.66 3.29 -13.37
N ALA A 100 24.36 2.73 -14.55
CA ALA A 100 23.68 3.47 -15.58
C ALA A 100 22.39 3.97 -14.94
N THR A 101 22.35 5.26 -14.63
CA THR A 101 21.12 5.96 -14.32
C THR A 101 20.33 5.92 -15.62
N THR A 102 19.56 4.86 -15.81
CA THR A 102 18.45 4.87 -16.75
C THR A 102 17.49 5.88 -16.14
N THR A 103 17.73 7.16 -16.43
CA THR A 103 16.74 8.21 -16.25
C THR A 103 15.66 7.93 -17.29
N THR A 104 14.88 6.88 -17.05
CA THR A 104 13.49 6.85 -17.50
C THR A 104 12.89 8.07 -16.81
N THR A 105 12.78 9.16 -17.56
CA THR A 105 12.01 10.31 -17.15
C THR A 105 10.58 9.81 -17.13
N VAL A 106 10.19 9.19 -16.02
CA VAL A 106 8.79 8.87 -15.75
C VAL A 106 8.12 10.24 -15.71
N PRO A 107 7.09 10.49 -16.53
CA PRO A 107 6.32 11.69 -16.38
C PRO A 107 5.70 11.64 -14.99
N THR A 108 6.20 12.47 -14.08
CA THR A 108 5.39 12.85 -12.93
C THR A 108 4.09 13.36 -13.52
N PRO A 109 2.92 12.78 -13.19
CA PRO A 109 1.65 13.18 -13.75
C PRO A 109 1.36 14.61 -13.32
N ASP A 110 1.75 15.55 -14.18
CA ASP A 110 1.52 16.97 -13.98
C ASP A 110 0.03 17.25 -14.20
N GLY A 111 -0.70 17.46 -13.11
CA GLY A 111 -1.94 18.24 -13.11
C GLY A 111 -3.25 17.49 -12.90
N ASP A 112 -3.30 16.15 -13.07
CA ASP A 112 -4.55 15.40 -12.85
C ASP A 112 -4.39 14.20 -11.89
N PRO A 113 -5.22 14.10 -10.83
CA PRO A 113 -5.17 12.96 -9.91
C PRO A 113 -5.60 11.64 -10.55
N GLY A 114 -6.47 11.67 -11.57
CA GLY A 114 -6.88 10.47 -12.32
C GLY A 114 -5.72 9.90 -13.12
N GLU A 115 -4.94 10.76 -13.78
CA GLU A 115 -3.72 10.34 -14.48
C GLU A 115 -2.69 9.73 -13.53
N ALA A 116 -2.54 10.28 -12.31
CA ALA A 116 -1.66 9.69 -11.30
C ALA A 116 -2.11 8.30 -10.84
N ALA A 117 -3.42 8.10 -10.63
CA ALA A 117 -3.95 6.78 -10.29
C ALA A 117 -3.77 5.78 -11.44
N LEU A 118 -3.96 6.20 -12.69
CA LEU A 118 -3.74 5.36 -13.86
C LEU A 118 -2.27 4.97 -14.01
N ALA A 119 -1.34 5.93 -13.84
CA ALA A 119 0.09 5.66 -13.87
C ALA A 119 0.50 4.66 -12.79
N TYR A 120 -0.02 4.81 -11.57
CA TYR A 120 0.21 3.88 -10.47
C TYR A 120 -0.23 2.44 -10.82
N PHE A 121 -1.45 2.25 -11.33
CA PHE A 121 -1.93 0.92 -11.70
C PHE A 121 -1.24 0.35 -12.96
N ALA A 122 -0.80 1.20 -13.89
CA ALA A 122 -0.03 0.77 -15.04
C ALA A 122 1.34 0.20 -14.63
N ALA A 123 2.01 0.85 -13.67
CA ALA A 123 3.26 0.34 -13.10
C ALA A 123 3.03 -1.00 -12.36
N LEU A 124 1.91 -1.16 -11.66
CA LEU A 124 1.58 -2.43 -11.03
C LEU A 124 1.31 -3.56 -12.05
N ASP A 125 0.56 -3.30 -13.13
CA ASP A 125 0.33 -4.27 -14.22
C ASP A 125 1.63 -4.64 -14.95
N ALA A 126 2.58 -3.72 -15.02
CA ALA A 126 3.90 -3.94 -15.61
C ALA A 126 4.92 -4.65 -14.69
N ASP A 127 4.52 -5.03 -13.46
CA ASP A 127 5.40 -5.56 -12.41
C ASP A 127 6.53 -4.58 -11.99
N GLU A 128 6.32 -3.27 -12.20
CA GLU A 128 7.24 -2.19 -11.85
C GLU A 128 6.97 -1.70 -10.41
N LEU A 129 7.07 -2.63 -9.46
CA LEU A 129 6.70 -2.44 -8.05
C LEU A 129 7.48 -1.31 -7.34
N ASP A 130 8.75 -1.10 -7.71
CA ASP A 130 9.59 0.02 -7.21
C ASP A 130 9.11 1.38 -7.71
N GLU A 131 8.58 1.44 -8.93
CA GLU A 131 8.09 2.67 -9.52
C GLU A 131 6.74 3.05 -8.90
N ALA A 132 5.81 2.08 -8.85
CA ALA A 132 4.50 2.28 -8.22
C ALA A 132 4.64 2.75 -6.76
N TRP A 133 5.62 2.24 -6.01
CA TRP A 133 5.90 2.70 -4.64
C TRP A 133 6.30 4.16 -4.57
N GLN A 134 7.14 4.63 -5.48
CA GLN A 134 7.60 6.01 -5.52
C GLN A 134 6.46 7.00 -5.83
N MET A 135 5.37 6.53 -6.45
CA MET A 135 4.16 7.31 -6.67
C MET A 135 3.26 7.43 -5.42
N THR A 136 3.60 6.75 -4.32
CA THR A 136 2.86 6.85 -3.05
C THR A 136 3.38 7.97 -2.15
N THR A 137 2.55 8.43 -1.22
CA THR A 137 2.97 9.47 -0.26
C THR A 137 3.96 8.91 0.76
N PRO A 138 4.88 9.74 1.31
CA PRO A 138 5.70 9.33 2.44
C PRO A 138 4.89 8.88 3.67
N ARG A 139 3.67 9.41 3.83
CA ARG A 139 2.75 9.03 4.91
C ARG A 139 2.28 7.59 4.73
N PHE A 140 1.88 7.22 3.52
CA PHE A 140 1.50 5.84 3.19
C PHE A 140 2.66 4.88 3.42
N GLN A 141 3.84 5.22 2.89
CA GLN A 141 5.07 4.42 3.02
C GLN A 141 5.50 4.24 4.49
N ALA A 142 5.26 5.23 5.36
CA ALA A 142 5.58 5.12 6.78
C ALA A 142 4.62 4.19 7.56
N GLN A 143 3.42 3.93 7.01
CA GLN A 143 2.39 3.08 7.63
C GLN A 143 2.36 1.67 7.02
N GLN A 144 2.89 1.50 5.82
CA GLN A 144 2.90 0.25 5.09
C GLN A 144 4.30 -0.34 5.08
N ASP A 145 4.39 -1.63 5.39
CA ASP A 145 5.63 -2.37 5.20
C ASP A 145 5.87 -2.60 3.70
N ARG A 146 7.10 -2.32 3.26
CA ARG A 146 7.48 -2.40 1.84
C ARG A 146 7.35 -3.83 1.30
N ASP A 147 7.93 -4.79 2.01
CA ASP A 147 7.96 -6.19 1.60
C ASP A 147 6.53 -6.77 1.53
N SER A 148 5.68 -6.43 2.50
CA SER A 148 4.29 -6.84 2.54
C SER A 148 3.46 -6.25 1.40
N TRP A 149 3.69 -4.98 1.05
CA TRP A 149 3.05 -4.33 -0.09
C TRP A 149 3.47 -4.97 -1.41
N GLU A 150 4.77 -5.26 -1.59
CA GLU A 150 5.30 -5.92 -2.79
C GLU A 150 4.75 -7.34 -2.92
N ALA A 151 4.78 -8.12 -1.84
CA ALA A 151 4.27 -9.50 -1.82
C ALA A 151 2.78 -9.57 -2.13
N PHE A 152 2.01 -8.56 -1.72
CA PHE A 152 0.62 -8.42 -2.12
C PHE A 152 0.53 -8.18 -3.62
N TRP A 153 1.06 -7.06 -4.13
CA TRP A 153 0.84 -6.68 -5.53
C TRP A 153 1.50 -7.61 -6.55
N GLY A 154 2.69 -8.14 -6.27
CA GLY A 154 3.36 -9.09 -7.16
C GLY A 154 2.66 -10.46 -7.26
N GLY A 155 1.64 -10.70 -6.43
CA GLY A 155 0.82 -11.91 -6.46
C GLY A 155 -0.50 -11.77 -7.22
N HIS A 156 -0.82 -10.59 -7.76
CA HIS A 156 -2.14 -10.28 -8.32
C HIS A 156 -2.07 -9.76 -9.76
N ASP A 157 -3.02 -10.19 -10.58
CA ASP A 157 -3.20 -9.68 -11.94
C ASP A 157 -4.15 -8.47 -11.90
N ILE A 158 -3.70 -7.30 -12.36
CA ILE A 158 -4.48 -6.05 -12.29
C ILE A 158 -4.61 -5.44 -13.67
N GLN A 159 -5.82 -5.12 -14.12
CA GLN A 159 -6.04 -4.48 -15.42
C GLN A 159 -7.06 -3.37 -15.31
N VAL A 160 -6.70 -2.14 -15.71
CA VAL A 160 -7.67 -1.03 -15.79
C VAL A 160 -8.65 -1.29 -16.93
N VAL A 161 -9.96 -1.20 -16.65
CA VAL A 161 -11.04 -1.54 -17.61
C VAL A 161 -12.02 -0.39 -17.86
N GLY A 162 -11.63 0.83 -17.52
CA GLY A 162 -12.39 2.03 -17.82
C GLY A 162 -11.71 3.31 -17.34
N ASP A 163 -12.36 4.44 -17.60
CA ASP A 163 -11.86 5.75 -17.21
C ASP A 163 -11.99 5.97 -15.69
N PRO A 164 -11.00 6.61 -15.04
CA PRO A 164 -11.06 6.93 -13.62
C PRO A 164 -12.11 8.00 -13.35
N GLN A 165 -12.78 7.90 -12.20
CA GLN A 165 -13.69 8.90 -11.69
C GLN A 165 -12.99 9.70 -10.59
N VAL A 166 -12.95 11.02 -10.73
CA VAL A 166 -12.23 11.89 -9.80
C VAL A 166 -13.22 12.73 -8.98
N ASP A 167 -13.14 12.61 -7.66
CA ASP A 167 -13.74 13.54 -6.70
C ASP A 167 -12.63 14.42 -6.10
N ARG A 168 -12.41 15.60 -6.71
CA ARG A 168 -11.35 16.52 -6.28
C ARG A 168 -11.63 17.18 -4.93
N ASP A 169 -12.91 17.34 -4.56
CA ASP A 169 -13.27 17.94 -3.28
C ASP A 169 -13.00 16.97 -2.13
N ALA A 170 -13.21 15.67 -2.37
CA ALA A 170 -12.89 14.60 -1.42
C ALA A 170 -11.43 14.14 -1.47
N GLY A 171 -10.70 14.44 -2.56
CA GLY A 171 -9.34 13.90 -2.78
C GLY A 171 -9.36 12.40 -3.08
N ILE A 172 -10.42 11.91 -3.74
CA ILE A 172 -10.62 10.49 -4.01
C ILE A 172 -10.64 10.23 -5.52
N VAL A 173 -9.96 9.17 -5.95
CA VAL A 173 -10.05 8.62 -7.30
C VAL A 173 -10.62 7.21 -7.24
N VAL A 174 -11.60 6.92 -8.09
CA VAL A 174 -12.16 5.59 -8.28
C VAL A 174 -11.72 5.06 -9.63
N VAL A 175 -10.99 3.96 -9.64
CA VAL A 175 -10.48 3.32 -10.85
C VAL A 175 -11.22 2.01 -11.08
N PRO A 176 -11.98 1.87 -12.18
CA PRO A 176 -12.58 0.60 -12.55
C PRO A 176 -11.48 -0.33 -13.08
N LEU A 177 -11.19 -1.40 -12.35
CA LEU A 177 -10.16 -2.38 -12.69
C LEU A 177 -10.70 -3.81 -12.64
N THR A 178 -9.88 -4.72 -13.14
CA THR A 178 -10.04 -6.16 -12.94
C THR A 178 -8.91 -6.59 -12.03
N TYR A 179 -9.24 -7.31 -10.96
CA TYR A 179 -8.31 -7.86 -10.00
C TYR A 179 -8.51 -9.38 -9.97
N ASP A 180 -7.49 -10.14 -10.37
CA ASP A 180 -7.55 -11.60 -10.55
C ASP A 180 -8.76 -12.05 -11.39
N GLY A 181 -9.09 -11.28 -12.43
CA GLY A 181 -10.21 -11.54 -13.33
C GLY A 181 -11.60 -11.12 -12.78
N GLN A 182 -11.68 -10.57 -11.56
CA GLN A 182 -12.91 -9.98 -11.01
C GLN A 182 -12.93 -8.47 -11.22
N ARG A 183 -14.04 -7.94 -11.73
CA ARG A 183 -14.20 -6.49 -11.91
C ARG A 183 -14.50 -5.81 -10.58
N GLU A 184 -13.73 -4.77 -10.24
CA GLU A 184 -13.86 -3.99 -9.02
C GLU A 184 -13.68 -2.49 -9.27
N ASP A 185 -14.33 -1.66 -8.45
CA ASP A 185 -14.14 -0.21 -8.43
C ASP A 185 -13.21 0.14 -7.27
N TYR A 186 -11.92 0.29 -7.57
CA TYR A 186 -10.90 0.51 -6.55
C TYR A 186 -10.80 1.99 -6.19
N ARG A 187 -10.82 2.32 -4.89
CA ARG A 187 -10.86 3.71 -4.39
C ARG A 187 -9.54 4.08 -3.75
N LEU A 188 -8.93 5.15 -4.22
CA LEU A 188 -7.67 5.70 -3.73
C LEU A 188 -7.87 7.10 -3.14
N ASP A 189 -7.24 7.35 -1.99
CA ASP A 189 -6.96 8.70 -1.52
C ASP A 189 -5.74 9.23 -2.28
N VAL A 190 -5.83 10.47 -2.77
CA VAL A 190 -4.77 11.14 -3.52
C VAL A 190 -4.49 12.53 -2.95
N VAL A 191 -3.21 12.92 -2.94
CA VAL A 191 -2.76 14.17 -2.34
C VAL A 191 -1.82 14.90 -3.31
N SER A 192 -2.05 16.20 -3.49
CA SER A 192 -1.13 17.05 -4.24
C SER A 192 0.03 17.51 -3.35
N GLN A 193 1.26 17.06 -3.65
CA GLN A 193 2.49 17.45 -2.96
C GLN A 193 3.52 17.98 -3.95
N GLY A 194 3.96 19.23 -3.77
CA GLY A 194 5.00 19.82 -4.62
C GLY A 194 4.63 20.01 -6.09
N GLY A 195 3.32 20.02 -6.41
CA GLY A 195 2.81 20.10 -7.78
C GLY A 195 2.52 18.74 -8.43
N ALA A 196 2.89 17.64 -7.78
CA ALA A 196 2.60 16.28 -8.21
C ALA A 196 1.41 15.69 -7.42
N TRP A 197 0.60 14.84 -8.05
CA TRP A 197 -0.38 14.02 -7.36
C TRP A 197 0.25 12.68 -6.95
N LEU A 198 0.13 12.35 -5.67
CA LEU A 198 0.64 11.11 -5.07
C LEU A 198 -0.50 10.30 -4.46
N ILE A 199 -0.32 8.99 -4.38
CA ILE A 199 -1.28 8.04 -3.81
C ILE A 199 -1.08 7.93 -2.29
N ASP A 200 -2.06 8.35 -1.47
CA ASP A 200 -2.01 8.21 0.00
C ASP A 200 -2.48 6.82 0.48
N GLY A 201 -2.98 6.00 -0.43
CA GLY A 201 -3.38 4.62 -0.18
C GLY A 201 -4.84 4.36 -0.56
N PRO A 202 -5.33 3.13 -0.34
CA PRO A 202 -6.74 2.82 -0.50
C PRO A 202 -7.57 3.54 0.56
N VAL A 203 -8.76 4.00 0.17
CA VAL A 203 -9.72 4.61 1.11
C VAL A 203 -10.18 3.53 2.09
N GLY A 204 -9.83 3.67 3.37
CA GLY A 204 -10.31 2.82 4.45
C GLY A 204 -11.82 2.95 4.60
N ASN A 205 -12.52 1.82 4.74
CA ASN A 205 -13.96 1.79 5.01
C ASN A 205 -14.27 1.44 6.45
#